data_AF-A0A7X6GD74-F1
#
_entry.id   AF-A0A7X6GD74-F1
#
_cell.length_a   1.000
_cell.length_b   1.000
_cell.length_c   1.000
_cell.angle_alpha   90.00
_cell.angle_beta   90.00
_cell.angle_gamma   90.00
#
_symmetry.space_group_name_H-M   'P 1'
#
loop_
_entity.id
_entity.type
_entity.pdbx_description
1 polymer ?
#
loop_
_entity_poly.entity_id
_entity_poly.type
_entity_poly.pdbx_seq_one_letter_code
_entity_poly.pdbx_strand_id
1 'polypeptide(L)'
;MVVVDIDFQGFLRRYKYQFENGLLKFASEINAKSNGDLIRVEKLFFSYDDDGNLIEKRVENFSEKFLGAWQNKLSYSWLTEYNTKGLVKLFRTEDETYEYTYDYDDHGNWIKKVTTKKQEPGKREIYIRELNYPWW
;
A
#
# COMPACT_ATOMS: atom_id res chain seq x y z
N MET A 1 -2.24 1.54 -23.82
CA MET A 1 -3.04 1.89 -22.63
C MET A 1 -4.40 1.22 -22.78
N VAL A 2 -4.72 0.25 -21.93
CA VAL A 2 -6.03 -0.42 -21.94
C VAL A 2 -6.84 0.10 -20.76
N VAL A 3 -8.12 0.42 -21.01
CA VAL A 3 -9.07 0.84 -19.98
C VAL A 3 -10.17 -0.20 -19.87
N VAL A 4 -10.41 -0.69 -18.66
CA VAL A 4 -11.49 -1.66 -18.39
C VAL A 4 -12.36 -1.07 -17.30
N ASP A 5 -13.67 -0.97 -17.56
CA ASP A 5 -14.67 -0.59 -16.58
C ASP A 5 -15.41 -1.86 -16.13
N ILE A 6 -15.37 -2.18 -14.84
CA ILE A 6 -16.08 -3.31 -14.24
C ILE A 6 -17.08 -2.76 -13.23
N ASP A 7 -18.36 -3.10 -13.40
CA ASP A 7 -19.42 -2.85 -12.42
C ASP A 7 -19.70 -4.15 -11.66
N PHE A 8 -19.47 -4.13 -10.34
CA PHE A 8 -19.82 -5.25 -9.46
C PHE A 8 -20.51 -4.70 -8.23
N GLN A 9 -21.79 -5.05 -8.05
CA GLN A 9 -22.56 -4.81 -6.82
C GLN A 9 -22.46 -3.38 -6.27
N GLY A 10 -22.52 -2.36 -7.14
CA GLY A 10 -22.48 -0.96 -6.73
C GLY A 10 -21.09 -0.30 -6.77
N PHE A 11 -20.07 -1.00 -7.25
CA PHE A 11 -18.74 -0.43 -7.47
C PHE A 11 -18.47 -0.33 -8.97
N LEU A 12 -18.29 0.89 -9.48
CA LEU A 12 -17.68 1.10 -10.78
C LEU A 12 -16.17 1.22 -10.56
N ARG A 13 -15.40 0.29 -11.12
CA ARG A 13 -13.94 0.34 -11.07
C ARG A 13 -13.38 0.47 -12.48
N ARG A 14 -12.62 1.55 -12.68
CA ARG A 14 -11.87 1.79 -13.91
C ARG A 14 -10.43 1.42 -13.71
N TYR A 15 -9.89 0.63 -14.62
CA TYR A 15 -8.49 0.23 -14.60
C TYR A 15 -7.72 0.84 -15.75
N LYS A 16 -6.44 1.13 -15.52
CA LYS A 16 -5.48 1.53 -16.54
C LYS A 16 -4.12 0.91 -16.20
N TYR A 17 -3.45 0.30 -17.17
CA TYR A 17 -2.09 -0.19 -16.97
C TYR A 17 -1.15 0.17 -18.11
N GLN A 18 0.14 0.20 -17.79
CA GLN A 18 1.24 0.42 -18.72
C GLN A 18 2.52 -0.27 -18.21
N PHE A 19 3.37 -0.70 -19.13
CA PHE A 19 4.74 -1.12 -18.80
C PHE A 19 5.68 0.05 -19.02
N GLU A 20 6.54 0.34 -18.04
CA GLU A 20 7.48 1.45 -18.08
C GLU A 20 8.76 1.08 -17.35
N ASN A 21 9.90 1.08 -18.05
CA ASN A 21 11.21 0.73 -17.51
C ASN A 21 11.26 -0.64 -16.81
N GLY A 22 10.67 -1.68 -17.43
CA GLY A 22 10.55 -3.03 -16.85
C GLY A 22 9.35 -3.19 -15.92
N LEU A 23 8.93 -2.12 -15.23
CA LEU A 23 7.87 -2.20 -14.24
C LEU A 23 6.48 -2.25 -14.86
N LEU A 24 5.62 -3.13 -14.34
CA LEU A 24 4.18 -3.08 -14.57
C LEU A 24 3.58 -2.02 -13.64
N LYS A 25 3.06 -0.94 -14.24
CA LYS A 25 2.31 0.09 -13.52
C LYS A 25 0.82 -0.08 -13.75
N PHE A 26 0.07 -0.10 -12.67
CA PHE A 26 -1.38 -0.24 -12.64
C PHE A 26 -2.00 0.94 -11.90
N ALA A 27 -3.06 1.50 -12.45
CA ALA A 27 -3.87 2.52 -11.81
C ALA A 27 -5.33 2.05 -11.80
N SER A 28 -6.03 2.27 -10.70
CA SER A 28 -7.47 2.06 -10.63
C SER A 28 -8.18 3.24 -10.00
N GLU A 29 -9.27 3.67 -10.59
CA GLU A 29 -10.23 4.58 -9.97
C GLU A 29 -11.43 3.77 -9.50
N ILE A 30 -11.81 3.95 -8.23
CA ILE A 30 -12.92 3.25 -7.59
C ILE A 30 -14.00 4.27 -7.29
N ASN A 31 -15.18 4.06 -7.86
CA ASN A 31 -16.37 4.85 -7.62
C ASN A 31 -17.42 3.93 -6.97
N ALA A 32 -17.55 3.99 -5.64
CA ALA A 32 -18.54 3.18 -4.92
C ALA A 32 -19.87 3.92 -4.79
N LYS A 33 -20.96 3.20 -5.00
CA LYS A 33 -22.33 3.71 -4.90
C LYS A 33 -23.10 2.97 -3.81
N SER A 34 -23.96 3.69 -3.12
CA SER A 34 -24.98 3.15 -2.21
C SER A 34 -26.32 3.75 -2.60
N ASN A 35 -27.32 2.91 -2.87
CA ASN A 35 -28.66 3.35 -3.34
C ASN A 35 -28.62 4.29 -4.56
N GLY A 36 -27.64 4.11 -5.45
CA GLY A 36 -27.46 4.96 -6.64
C GLY A 36 -26.60 6.20 -6.43
N ASP A 37 -26.38 6.62 -5.18
CA ASP A 37 -25.52 7.76 -4.85
C ASP A 37 -24.05 7.36 -4.75
N LEU A 38 -23.17 8.16 -5.34
CA LEU A 38 -21.73 8.02 -5.16
C LEU A 38 -21.35 8.35 -3.71
N ILE A 39 -20.72 7.40 -3.03
CA ILE A 39 -20.30 7.52 -1.63
C ILE A 39 -18.79 7.47 -1.45
N ARG A 40 -18.02 7.04 -2.46
CA ARG A 40 -16.56 6.94 -2.35
C ARG A 40 -15.90 7.10 -3.70
N VAL A 41 -14.81 7.87 -3.72
CA VAL A 41 -13.87 7.98 -4.84
C VAL A 41 -12.47 7.71 -4.31
N GLU A 42 -11.72 6.84 -4.99
CA GLU A 42 -10.34 6.52 -4.61
C GLU A 42 -9.51 6.23 -5.86
N LYS A 43 -8.30 6.80 -5.96
CA LYS A 43 -7.33 6.43 -7.00
C LYS A 43 -6.19 5.64 -6.37
N LEU A 44 -6.01 4.42 -6.84
CA LEU A 44 -4.94 3.52 -6.42
C LEU A 44 -3.93 3.39 -7.55
N PHE A 45 -2.66 3.40 -7.20
CA PHE A 45 -1.56 3.10 -8.10
C PHE A 45 -0.74 1.96 -7.53
N PHE A 46 -0.29 1.06 -8.39
CA PHE A 46 0.54 -0.08 -8.03
C PHE A 46 1.68 -0.20 -9.03
N SER A 47 2.86 -0.54 -8.52
CA SER A 47 4.04 -0.84 -9.34
C SER A 47 4.57 -2.21 -8.94
N TYR A 48 4.82 -3.07 -9.92
CA TYR A 48 5.35 -4.42 -9.72
C TYR A 48 6.71 -4.57 -10.41
N ASP A 49 7.59 -5.39 -9.82
CA ASP A 49 8.86 -5.79 -10.45
C ASP A 49 8.63 -6.86 -11.54
N ASP A 50 9.72 -7.26 -12.20
CA ASP A 50 9.70 -8.23 -13.29
C ASP A 50 9.27 -9.64 -12.83
N ASP A 51 9.42 -9.94 -11.54
CA ASP A 51 9.00 -11.20 -10.91
C ASP A 51 7.53 -11.17 -10.43
N GLY A 52 6.86 -10.01 -10.57
CA GLY A 52 5.47 -9.81 -10.17
C GLY A 52 5.27 -9.44 -8.69
N ASN A 53 6.34 -9.11 -7.96
CA ASN A 53 6.23 -8.62 -6.58
C ASN A 53 5.81 -7.14 -6.56
N LEU A 54 4.97 -6.78 -5.58
CA LEU A 54 4.53 -5.40 -5.40
C LEU A 54 5.65 -4.53 -4.81
N ILE A 55 6.16 -3.58 -5.60
CA ILE A 55 7.14 -2.58 -5.18
C ILE A 55 6.45 -1.38 -4.55
N GLU A 56 5.40 -0.83 -5.16
CA GLU A 56 4.76 0.39 -4.66
C GLU A 56 3.25 0.23 -4.68
N LYS A 57 2.57 0.68 -3.62
CA LYS A 57 1.15 0.99 -3.61
C LYS A 57 0.97 2.44 -3.19
N ARG A 58 0.25 3.22 -3.97
CA ARG A 58 -0.07 4.62 -3.64
C ARG A 58 -1.57 4.84 -3.74
N VAL A 59 -2.10 5.65 -2.84
CA VAL A 59 -3.49 6.07 -2.79
C VAL A 59 -3.52 7.58 -2.85
N GLU A 60 -4.19 8.09 -3.87
CA GLU A 60 -4.40 9.53 -4.08
C GLU A 60 -5.90 9.81 -4.20
N ASN A 61 -6.30 11.04 -3.85
CA ASN A 61 -7.67 11.53 -3.99
C ASN A 61 -8.71 10.57 -3.38
N PHE A 62 -8.44 10.10 -2.16
CA PHE A 62 -9.40 9.29 -1.42
C PHE A 62 -10.42 10.24 -0.76
N SER A 63 -11.67 10.18 -1.21
CA SER A 63 -12.78 10.93 -0.61
C SER A 63 -13.97 10.01 -0.36
N GLU A 64 -14.67 10.24 0.74
CA GLU A 64 -15.83 9.45 1.14
C GLU A 64 -16.95 10.36 1.64
N LYS A 65 -18.20 10.01 1.32
CA LYS A 65 -19.38 10.73 1.78
C LYS A 65 -19.83 10.15 3.12
N PHE A 66 -19.76 10.96 4.16
CA PHE A 66 -20.22 10.61 5.51
C PHE A 66 -21.28 11.61 5.96
N LEU A 67 -22.43 11.12 6.42
CA LEU A 67 -23.58 11.95 6.83
C LEU A 67 -23.98 13.04 5.80
N GLY A 68 -23.88 12.73 4.51
CA GLY A 68 -24.26 13.64 3.42
C GLY A 68 -23.15 14.58 2.93
N ALA A 69 -22.01 14.67 3.62
CA ALA A 69 -20.90 15.54 3.26
C ALA A 69 -19.69 14.75 2.75
N TRP A 70 -18.98 15.30 1.76
CA TRP A 70 -17.69 14.76 1.31
C TRP A 70 -16.59 15.05 2.31
N GLN A 71 -15.86 14.02 2.68
CA GLN A 71 -14.63 14.13 3.46
C GLN A 71 -13.46 13.64 2.62
N ASN A 72 -12.44 14.49 2.47
CA ASN A 72 -11.15 14.04 1.99
C ASN A 72 -10.48 13.21 3.09
N LYS A 73 -9.96 12.06 2.69
CA LYS A 73 -9.18 11.15 3.52
C LYS A 73 -7.71 11.23 3.08
N LEU A 74 -6.81 10.78 3.94
CA LEU A 74 -5.37 10.88 3.72
C LEU A 74 -4.92 10.16 2.46
N SER A 75 -4.12 10.86 1.64
CA SER A 75 -3.26 10.25 0.64
C SER A 75 -2.13 9.50 1.34
N TYR A 76 -1.80 8.31 0.85
CA TYR A 76 -0.71 7.53 1.43
C TYR A 76 -0.01 6.65 0.40
N SER A 77 1.24 6.28 0.67
CA SER A 77 1.96 5.29 -0.11
C SER A 77 2.70 4.28 0.75
N TRP A 78 2.78 3.06 0.22
CA TRP A 78 3.62 1.97 0.69
C TRP A 78 4.64 1.69 -0.39
N LEU A 79 5.92 1.71 -0.05
CA LEU A 79 7.01 1.34 -0.93
C LEU A 79 7.77 0.18 -0.28
N THR A 80 8.05 -0.85 -1.05
CA THR A 80 8.85 -2.01 -0.68
C THR A 80 10.17 -1.91 -1.43
N GLU A 81 11.26 -1.90 -0.69
CA GLU A 81 12.62 -1.89 -1.23
C GLU A 81 13.40 -3.08 -0.66
N TYR A 82 14.06 -3.83 -1.54
CA TYR A 82 15.06 -4.81 -1.12
C TYR A 82 16.43 -4.12 -1.15
N ASN A 83 17.08 -3.99 0.02
CA ASN A 83 18.42 -3.39 0.10
C ASN A 83 19.37 -4.27 0.92
N THR A 84 20.60 -3.79 1.13
CA THR A 84 21.65 -4.51 1.87
C THR A 84 21.30 -4.83 3.32
N LYS A 85 20.22 -4.26 3.86
CA LYS A 85 19.70 -4.50 5.21
C LYS A 85 18.46 -5.43 5.22
N GLY A 86 18.10 -6.02 4.09
CA GLY A 86 16.91 -6.86 3.94
C GLY A 86 15.71 -6.11 3.36
N LEU A 87 14.50 -6.57 3.72
CA LEU A 87 13.25 -5.97 3.26
C LEU A 87 12.95 -4.68 4.04
N VAL A 88 12.90 -3.57 3.33
CA VAL A 88 12.46 -2.28 3.86
C VAL A 88 11.10 -1.92 3.29
N LYS A 89 10.17 -1.54 4.17
CA LYS A 89 8.88 -0.96 3.79
C LYS A 89 8.80 0.48 4.27
N LEU A 90 8.58 1.41 3.36
CA LEU A 90 8.31 2.80 3.67
C LEU A 90 6.81 3.05 3.58
N PHE A 91 6.22 3.59 4.64
CA PHE A 91 4.87 4.13 4.64
C PHE A 91 4.93 5.64 4.72
N ARG A 92 4.28 6.32 3.79
CA ARG A 92 4.23 7.78 3.72
C ARG A 92 2.79 8.24 3.75
N THR A 93 2.50 9.22 4.57
CA THR A 93 1.29 10.04 4.51
C THR A 93 1.69 11.47 4.12
N GLU A 94 0.72 12.38 4.06
CA GLU A 94 1.00 13.81 3.84
C GLU A 94 1.89 14.40 4.95
N ASP A 95 1.69 13.96 6.20
CA ASP A 95 2.36 14.54 7.36
C ASP A 95 3.56 13.71 7.85
N GLU A 96 3.53 12.39 7.64
CA GLU A 96 4.40 11.44 8.33
C GLU A 96 5.06 10.45 7.37
N THR A 97 6.27 10.01 7.72
CA THR A 97 6.97 8.94 7.01
C THR A 97 7.54 7.97 8.01
N TYR A 98 7.08 6.73 7.87
CA TYR A 98 7.51 5.60 8.66
C TYR A 98 8.36 4.68 7.81
N GLU A 99 9.51 4.28 8.34
CA GLU A 99 10.35 3.24 7.78
C GLU A 99 10.24 2.00 8.65
N TYR A 100 9.92 0.87 8.03
CA TYR A 100 9.86 -0.44 8.65
C TYR A 100 10.96 -1.31 8.07
N THR A 101 11.83 -1.84 8.91
CA THR A 101 12.83 -2.85 8.52
C THR A 101 12.48 -4.17 9.19
N TYR A 102 12.53 -5.25 8.43
CA TYR A 102 12.19 -6.58 8.89
C TYR A 102 13.39 -7.52 8.77
N ASP A 103 13.68 -8.24 9.86
CA ASP A 103 14.58 -9.39 9.85
C ASP A 103 13.73 -10.67 9.86
N TYR A 104 14.14 -11.66 9.08
CA TYR A 104 13.45 -12.94 8.92
C TYR A 104 14.33 -14.09 9.39
N ASP A 105 13.72 -15.16 9.88
CA ASP A 105 14.40 -16.43 10.05
C ASP A 105 14.49 -17.22 8.73
N ASP A 106 15.11 -18.39 8.80
CA ASP A 106 15.31 -19.33 7.71
C ASP A 106 14.02 -19.92 7.14
N HIS A 107 12.90 -19.84 7.88
CA HIS A 107 11.57 -20.26 7.44
C HIS A 107 10.79 -19.15 6.73
N GLY A 108 11.38 -17.95 6.61
CA GLY A 108 10.74 -16.79 6.00
C GLY A 108 9.72 -16.11 6.91
N ASN A 109 9.75 -16.39 8.22
CA ASN A 109 8.93 -15.68 9.20
C ASN A 109 9.71 -14.50 9.77
N TRP A 110 9.04 -13.35 9.94
CA TRP A 110 9.73 -12.19 10.50
C TRP A 110 9.91 -12.34 12.02
N ILE A 111 11.13 -12.14 12.48
CA ILE A 111 11.54 -12.26 13.89
C ILE A 111 11.83 -10.91 14.53
N LYS A 112 12.05 -9.87 13.72
CA LYS A 112 12.26 -8.51 14.21
C LYS A 112 11.70 -7.48 13.25
N LYS A 113 11.08 -6.45 13.80
CA LYS A 113 10.59 -5.27 13.09
C LYS A 113 11.10 -4.02 13.79
N VAL A 114 11.74 -3.14 13.05
CA VAL A 114 12.13 -1.80 13.52
C VAL A 114 11.28 -0.77 12.81
N THR A 115 10.54 0.03 13.58
CA THR A 115 9.80 1.20 13.06
C THR A 115 10.60 2.46 13.38
N THR A 116 10.86 3.28 12.37
CA THR A 116 11.48 4.60 12.52
C THR A 116 10.58 5.67 11.92
N LYS A 117 10.22 6.69 12.71
CA LYS A 117 9.53 7.89 12.20
C LYS A 117 10.58 8.88 11.70
N LYS A 118 10.63 9.15 10.40
CA LYS A 118 11.69 9.97 9.77
C LYS A 118 11.70 11.42 10.28
N GLN A 119 10.53 11.95 10.64
CA GLN A 119 10.37 13.30 11.19
C GLN A 119 10.93 13.45 12.62
N GLU A 120 11.10 12.35 13.35
CA GLU A 120 11.65 12.33 14.71
C GLU A 120 12.92 11.46 14.73
N PRO A 121 14.00 11.90 14.06
CA PRO A 121 15.22 11.10 13.92
C PRO A 121 15.81 10.84 15.31
N GLY A 122 15.71 9.58 15.75
CA GLY A 122 16.16 9.13 17.08
C GLY A 122 15.12 8.28 17.82
N LYS A 123 13.83 8.45 17.52
CA LYS A 123 12.80 7.55 18.05
C LYS A 123 12.65 6.31 17.16
N ARG A 124 12.89 5.15 17.76
CA ARG A 124 12.73 3.85 17.13
C ARG A 124 11.91 2.95 18.04
N GLU A 125 10.94 2.28 17.44
CA GLU A 125 10.21 1.21 18.11
C GLU A 125 10.74 -0.12 17.56
N ILE A 126 11.15 -1.01 18.45
CA ILE A 126 11.71 -2.31 18.09
C ILE A 126 10.77 -3.38 18.64
N TYR A 127 10.27 -4.22 17.73
CA TYR A 127 9.45 -5.38 18.04
C TYR A 127 10.24 -6.64 17.72
N ILE A 128 10.36 -7.54 18.69
CA ILE A 128 11.03 -8.84 18.53
C ILE A 128 9.97 -9.92 18.76
N ARG A 129 9.97 -10.94 17.91
CA ARG A 129 9.13 -12.13 18.03
C ARG A 129 10.01 -13.35 18.31
N GLU A 130 9.61 -14.12 19.30
CA GLU A 130 10.10 -15.48 19.50
C GLU A 130 9.12 -16.44 18.82
N LEU A 131 9.61 -17.23 17.87
CA LEU A 131 8.83 -18.22 17.16
C LEU A 131 9.29 -19.61 17.60
N ASN A 132 8.36 -20.42 18.08
CA ASN A 132 8.63 -21.80 18.46
C ASN A 132 8.20 -22.72 17.31
N TYR A 133 9.17 -23.37 16.68
CA TYR A 133 8.92 -24.40 15.67
C TYR A 133 8.81 -25.75 16.37
N PRO A 134 7.62 -26.40 16.37
CA PRO A 134 7.51 -27.75 16.88
C PRO A 134 8.28 -28.70 15.95
N TRP A 135 9.20 -29.48 16.51
CA TRP A 135 9.94 -30.52 15.81
C TRP A 135 8.96 -31.60 15.32
N TRP A 136 8.83 -31.80 14.02
CA TRP A 136 8.25 -33.01 13.41
C TRP A 136 9.12 -33.48 12.25
#